data_AF-A0A165Y1W3-F1
#
_entry.id   AF-A0A165Y1W3-F1
#
_cell.length_a   1.000
_cell.length_b   1.000
_cell.length_c   1.000
_cell.angle_alpha   90.00
_cell.angle_beta   90.00
_cell.angle_gamma   90.00
#
_symmetry.space_group_name_H-M   'P 1'
#
loop_
_entity.id
_entity.type
_entity.pdbx_description
1 polymer ?
#
loop_
_entity_poly.entity_id
_entity_poly.type
_entity_poly.pdbx_seq_one_letter_code
_entity_poly.pdbx_strand_id
1 'polypeptide(L)' 'GPSVPRRDRDEARPQYCRLMLILFKPWRHASDLRDPGQSWEDAFAQFLISCPSHLTRVMNNMQLLHECKDSRDD' A
#
# COMPACT_ATOMS: atom_id res chain seq x y z
N GLY A 1 -12.31 16.03 14.23
CA GLY A 1 -10.83 15.87 14.26
C GLY A 1 -10.34 15.87 12.83
N PRO A 2 -9.13 16.39 12.52
CA PRO A 2 -8.74 16.60 11.14
C PRO A 2 -8.56 15.24 10.44
N SER A 3 -9.33 15.07 9.37
CA SER A 3 -9.51 13.83 8.61
C SER A 3 -8.26 13.43 7.83
N VAL A 4 -7.99 12.12 7.78
CA VAL A 4 -6.85 11.50 7.09
C VAL A 4 -6.98 11.75 5.57
N PRO A 5 -5.92 12.20 4.88
CA PRO A 5 -6.00 12.68 3.50
C PRO A 5 -6.27 11.57 2.47
N ARG A 6 -7.20 11.87 1.54
CA ARG A 6 -7.66 11.03 0.42
C ARG A 6 -6.60 10.82 -0.67
N ARG A 7 -6.78 9.74 -1.44
CA ARG A 7 -5.92 9.24 -2.52
C ARG A 7 -6.12 9.93 -3.88
N ASP A 8 -6.90 11.01 -3.93
CA ASP A 8 -6.98 11.91 -5.10
C ASP A 8 -5.87 12.98 -5.09
N ARG A 9 -4.84 12.74 -4.25
CA ARG A 9 -3.54 13.39 -4.29
C ARG A 9 -2.50 12.30 -4.47
N ASP A 10 -1.64 12.42 -5.48
CA ASP A 10 -0.44 11.57 -5.67
C ASP A 10 0.40 11.43 -4.39
N GLU A 11 0.22 12.34 -3.43
CA GLU A 11 0.79 12.36 -2.07
C GLU A 11 0.51 11.10 -1.22
N ALA A 12 -0.60 10.38 -1.45
CA ALA A 12 -1.01 9.24 -0.61
C ALA A 12 -0.56 7.87 -1.16
N ARG A 13 -0.09 7.80 -2.40
CA ARG A 13 0.43 6.58 -3.05
C ARG A 13 1.64 5.98 -2.32
N PRO A 14 2.66 6.75 -1.89
CA PRO A 14 3.78 6.20 -1.10
C PRO A 14 3.33 5.71 0.29
N GLN A 15 2.33 6.34 0.91
CA GLN A 15 1.79 5.93 2.20
C GLN A 15 1.05 4.60 2.10
N TYR A 16 0.24 4.45 1.05
CA TYR A 16 -0.42 3.18 0.72
C TYR A 16 0.61 2.07 0.48
N CYS A 17 1.62 2.31 -0.37
CA CYS A 17 2.66 1.32 -0.65
C CYS A 17 3.41 0.90 0.62
N ARG A 18 3.73 1.85 1.50
CA ARG A 18 4.34 1.56 2.80
C ARG A 18 3.45 0.67 3.66
N LEU A 19 2.16 0.99 3.78
CA LEU A 19 1.20 0.18 4.56
C LEU A 19 1.08 -1.24 4.00
N MET A 20 0.96 -1.39 2.68
CA MET A 20 0.86 -2.70 2.05
C MET A 20 2.13 -3.54 2.27
N LEU A 21 3.32 -2.93 2.17
CA LEU A 21 4.57 -3.61 2.49
C LEU A 21 4.61 -4.05 3.96
N ILE A 22 4.17 -3.21 4.89
CA ILE A 22 4.13 -3.54 6.32
C ILE A 22 3.19 -4.74 6.61
N LEU A 23 2.05 -4.80 5.93
CA LEU A 23 1.02 -5.81 6.20
C LEU A 23 1.31 -7.15 5.50
N PHE A 24 1.86 -7.12 4.29
CA PHE A 24 1.93 -8.31 3.43
C PHE A 24 3.34 -8.82 3.17
N LYS A 25 4.37 -7.96 3.32
CA LYS A 25 5.75 -8.43 3.23
C LYS A 25 6.15 -8.99 4.59
N PRO A 26 6.80 -10.16 4.67
CA PRO A 26 7.43 -10.58 5.91
C PRO A 26 8.70 -9.75 6.12
N TRP A 27 8.77 -8.97 7.21
CA TRP A 27 9.91 -8.12 7.56
C TRP A 27 10.26 -8.27 9.04
N ARG A 28 11.56 -8.16 9.38
CA ARG A 28 12.05 -8.07 10.77
C ARG A 28 12.55 -6.66 11.10
N HIS A 29 13.07 -5.96 10.11
CA HIS A 29 13.61 -4.62 10.24
C HIS A 29 13.02 -3.69 9.18
N ALA A 30 13.00 -2.38 9.45
CA ALA A 30 12.49 -1.39 8.51
C ALA A 30 13.29 -1.36 7.19
N SER A 31 14.57 -1.78 7.22
CA SER A 31 15.42 -1.99 6.04
C SER A 31 14.94 -3.12 5.14
N ASP A 32 14.18 -4.09 5.67
CA ASP A 32 13.66 -5.19 4.85
C ASP A 32 12.48 -4.70 3.99
N LEU A 33 11.83 -3.58 4.37
CA LEU A 33 10.67 -3.06 3.65
C LEU A 33 11.08 -2.42 2.32
N ARG A 34 12.16 -1.63 2.32
CA ARG A 34 12.70 -0.92 1.14
C ARG A 34 14.22 -0.77 1.25
N ASP A 35 14.88 -0.71 0.10
CA ASP A 35 16.31 -0.40 0.06
C ASP A 35 16.60 1.06 0.41
N PRO A 36 17.82 1.37 0.92
CA PRO A 36 18.25 2.74 1.17
C PRO A 36 18.22 3.56 -0.13
N GLY A 37 17.43 4.64 -0.15
CA GLY A 37 17.27 5.51 -1.31
C GLY A 37 16.18 5.07 -2.30
N GLN A 38 15.58 3.89 -2.11
CA GLN A 38 14.46 3.42 -2.93
C GLN A 38 13.14 4.07 -2.49
N SER A 39 12.29 4.43 -3.45
CA SER A 39 10.93 4.92 -3.18
C SER A 39 10.03 3.78 -2.68
N TRP A 40 9.06 4.09 -1.81
CA TRP A 40 8.07 3.11 -1.36
C TRP A 40 7.31 2.46 -2.51
N GLU A 41 7.14 3.21 -3.58
CA GLU A 41 6.50 2.78 -4.81
C GLU A 41 7.27 1.69 -5.53
N ASP A 42 8.58 1.86 -5.67
CA ASP A 42 9.48 0.90 -6.32
C ASP A 42 9.63 -0.35 -5.47
N ALA A 43 9.76 -0.19 -4.16
CA ALA A 43 9.81 -1.30 -3.22
C ALA A 43 8.53 -2.15 -3.28
N PHE A 44 7.37 -1.49 -3.40
CA PHE A 44 6.09 -2.16 -3.56
C PHE A 44 5.95 -2.82 -4.94
N ALA A 45 6.40 -2.18 -6.02
CA ALA A 45 6.41 -2.78 -7.35
C ALA A 45 7.28 -4.04 -7.39
N GLN A 46 8.48 -4.01 -6.80
CA GLN A 46 9.35 -5.19 -6.66
C GLN A 46 8.70 -6.29 -5.82
N PHE A 47 8.02 -5.91 -4.73
CA PHE A 47 7.27 -6.87 -3.95
C PHE A 47 6.16 -7.52 -4.79
N LEU A 48 5.39 -6.75 -5.57
CA LEU A 48 4.34 -7.29 -6.45
C LEU A 48 4.88 -8.28 -7.49
N ILE A 49 6.11 -8.11 -7.98
CA ILE A 49 6.74 -9.05 -8.93
C ILE A 49 7.03 -10.41 -8.27
N SER A 50 7.45 -10.40 -7.00
CA SER A 50 7.78 -11.61 -6.23
C SER A 50 6.58 -12.17 -5.45
N CYS A 51 5.49 -11.42 -5.37
CA CYS A 51 4.33 -11.71 -4.53
C CYS A 51 3.43 -12.78 -5.17
N PRO A 52 2.97 -13.80 -4.42
CA PRO A 52 1.98 -14.74 -4.89
C PRO A 52 0.68 -14.06 -5.33
N SER A 53 0.06 -14.57 -6.40
CA SER A 53 -1.18 -14.04 -6.98
C SER A 53 -2.37 -13.98 -6.00
N HIS A 54 -2.38 -14.82 -4.96
CA HIS A 54 -3.37 -14.76 -3.88
C HIS A 54 -3.28 -13.43 -3.13
N LEU A 55 -2.09 -13.01 -2.73
CA LEU A 55 -1.88 -11.76 -1.99
C LEU A 55 -2.22 -10.55 -2.86
N THR A 56 -1.93 -10.58 -4.16
CA THR A 56 -2.35 -9.54 -5.12
C THR A 56 -3.88 -9.41 -5.17
N ARG A 57 -4.62 -10.53 -5.15
CA ARG A 57 -6.09 -10.52 -5.06
C ARG A 57 -6.59 -9.91 -3.75
N VAL A 58 -5.97 -10.24 -2.62
CA VAL A 58 -6.31 -9.66 -1.31
C VAL A 58 -6.07 -8.15 -1.30
N MET A 59 -4.94 -7.68 -1.84
CA MET A 59 -4.64 -6.25 -1.97
C MET A 59 -5.65 -5.53 -2.87
N ASN A 60 -6.03 -6.14 -4.01
CA ASN A 60 -7.06 -5.57 -4.89
C ASN A 60 -8.43 -5.48 -4.22
N ASN A 61 -8.83 -6.51 -3.46
CA ASN A 61 -10.07 -6.49 -2.70
C ASN A 61 -10.06 -5.44 -1.58
N MET A 62 -8.92 -5.25 -0.90
CA MET A 62 -8.76 -4.18 0.08
C MET A 62 -8.88 -2.79 -0.55
N GLN A 63 -8.32 -2.58 -1.75
CA GLN A 63 -8.51 -1.32 -2.49
C GLN A 63 -9.98 -1.06 -2.82
N LEU A 64 -10.70 -2.06 -3.31
CA LEU A 64 -12.14 -1.98 -3.61
C LEU A 64 -13.00 -1.67 -2.37
N LEU A 65 -12.69 -2.29 -1.23
CA LEU A 65 -13.39 -2.03 0.05
C LEU A 65 -13.18 -0.60 0.55
N HIS A 66 -11.99 -0.05 0.33
CA HIS A 66 -11.70 1.35 0.66
C HIS A 66 -12.41 2.33 -0.29
N GLU A 67 -12.45 2.05 -1.61
CA GLU A 67 -13.23 2.85 -2.57
C GLU A 67 -14.73 2.84 -2.26
N CYS A 68 -15.31 1.69 -1.89
CA CYS A 68 -16.73 1.62 -1.53
C CYS A 68 -17.07 2.31 -0.20
N LYS A 69 -16.10 2.45 0.71
CA LYS A 69 -16.30 3.13 2.00
C LYS A 69 -16.24 4.65 1.87
N ASP A 70 -15.44 5.17 0.94
CA ASP A 70 -15.38 6.60 0.62
C ASP A 70 -16.62 7.07 -0.17
N SER A 71 -17.21 6.19 -0.98
CA SER A 71 -18.41 6.49 -1.78
C SER A 71 -19.71 6.57 -0.97
N ARG A 72 -19.68 6.32 0.36
CA ARG A 72 -20.84 6.43 1.25
C ARG A 72 -20.80 7.65 2.19
N ASP A 73 -19.69 8.39 2.21
CA ASP A 73 -19.54 9.62 2.99
C ASP A 73 -19.66 10.89 2.09
N ASP A 74 -20.33 10.75 0.94
CA ASP A 74 -20.78 11.85 0.06
C ASP A 74 -22.32 11.98 0.13
#